data_AF-A0A453JSI7-F1
#
_entry.id   AF-A0A453JSI7-F1
#
_cell.length_a   1.000
_cell.length_b   1.000
_cell.length_c   1.000
_cell.angle_alpha   90.00
_cell.angle_beta   90.00
_cell.angle_gamma   90.00
#
_symmetry.space_group_name_H-M   'P 1'
#
loop_
_entity.id
_entity.type
_entity.pdbx_description
1 polymer ?
#
loop_
_entity_poly.entity_id
_entity_poly.type
_entity_poly.pdbx_seq_one_letter_code
_entity_poly.pdbx_strand_id
1 'polypeptide(L)'
;MRFAMHEDQPYHKSCYKDFFHPKCDVCKNFIPTNKNGLIEYRAHPFWMQKYCPSHEDDGTPRCCSCERMEPTDIKYITLDDGRKLCLECLTSATMDSPECQHLYMDIQEFFEGLNMKVEQQVPLLLVERQALNEALEAEKSGHHLPETRGLCLSEEQIVRTILKRPTIGPGNRIMDMITGPYKLVRRCEVTAILILYGLPRLQTGSILAHEMMHAYLRLKGIPIP
;
A
#
# COMPACT_ATOMS: atom_id res chain seq x y z
N MET A 1 -5.54 -27.06 -49.21
CA MET A 1 -5.12 -26.10 -48.16
C MET A 1 -6.28 -25.93 -47.19
N ARG A 2 -6.06 -26.00 -45.87
CA ARG A 2 -7.14 -25.78 -44.87
C ARG A 2 -7.20 -24.28 -44.56
N PHE A 3 -8.36 -23.67 -44.74
CA PHE A 3 -8.62 -22.25 -44.43
C PHE A 3 -9.32 -22.11 -43.07
N ALA A 4 -9.18 -20.95 -42.44
CA ALA A 4 -9.96 -20.54 -41.27
C ALA A 4 -10.92 -19.43 -41.70
N MET A 5 -12.18 -19.50 -41.26
CA MET A 5 -13.21 -18.51 -41.59
C MET A 5 -13.33 -17.48 -40.46
N HIS A 6 -13.35 -16.20 -40.81
CA HIS A 6 -13.65 -15.11 -39.89
C HIS A 6 -14.45 -14.06 -40.62
N GLU A 7 -15.64 -13.72 -40.09
CA GLU A 7 -16.57 -12.78 -40.72
C GLU A 7 -16.78 -13.07 -42.23
N ASP A 8 -17.03 -14.34 -42.55
CA ASP A 8 -17.24 -14.86 -43.91
C ASP A 8 -16.06 -14.71 -44.89
N GLN A 9 -14.87 -14.34 -44.42
CA GLN A 9 -13.64 -14.32 -45.22
C GLN A 9 -12.72 -15.51 -44.91
N PRO A 10 -12.22 -16.23 -45.95
CA PRO A 10 -11.27 -17.32 -45.77
C PRO A 10 -9.83 -16.83 -45.63
N TYR A 11 -9.19 -17.13 -44.51
CA TYR A 11 -7.78 -16.87 -44.25
C TYR A 11 -6.95 -18.16 -44.31
N HIS A 12 -5.70 -18.09 -44.76
CA HIS A 12 -4.72 -19.14 -44.43
C HIS A 12 -4.63 -19.28 -42.91
N LYS A 13 -4.49 -20.49 -42.38
CA LYS A 13 -4.38 -20.69 -40.92
C LYS A 13 -3.26 -19.89 -40.27
N SER A 14 -2.12 -19.72 -40.95
CA SER A 14 -1.02 -18.86 -40.49
C SER A 14 -1.43 -17.40 -40.45
N CYS A 15 -1.98 -16.86 -41.54
CA CYS A 15 -2.46 -15.48 -41.60
C CYS A 15 -3.57 -15.22 -40.56
N TYR A 16 -4.52 -16.15 -40.40
CA TYR A 16 -5.55 -16.05 -39.38
C TYR A 16 -4.96 -15.94 -37.97
N LYS A 17 -3.95 -16.75 -37.67
CA LYS A 17 -3.24 -16.69 -36.40
C LYS A 17 -2.56 -15.33 -36.22
N ASP A 18 -1.88 -14.82 -37.24
CA ASP A 18 -1.17 -13.55 -37.14
C ASP A 18 -2.10 -12.35 -36.94
N PHE A 19 -3.29 -12.37 -37.53
CA PHE A 19 -4.26 -11.28 -37.43
C PHE A 19 -5.14 -11.33 -36.17
N PHE A 20 -5.55 -12.54 -35.73
CA PHE A 20 -6.61 -12.67 -34.72
C PHE A 20 -6.17 -13.36 -33.44
N HIS A 21 -5.00 -14.02 -33.41
CA HIS A 21 -4.52 -14.68 -32.20
C HIS A 21 -3.89 -13.63 -31.27
N PRO A 22 -4.40 -13.44 -30.04
CA PRO A 22 -3.87 -12.43 -29.12
C PRO A 22 -2.43 -12.73 -28.75
N LYS A 23 -1.62 -11.68 -28.69
CA LYS A 23 -0.25 -11.72 -28.16
C LYS A 23 -0.24 -11.34 -26.68
N CYS A 24 0.68 -11.96 -25.95
CA CYS A 24 0.94 -11.65 -24.56
C CYS A 24 1.75 -10.36 -24.47
N ASP A 25 1.29 -9.39 -23.67
CA ASP A 25 1.99 -8.13 -23.44
C ASP A 25 3.28 -8.31 -22.63
N VAL A 26 3.45 -9.46 -21.96
CA VAL A 26 4.63 -9.80 -21.18
C VAL A 26 5.69 -10.48 -22.05
N CYS A 27 5.43 -11.70 -22.54
CA CYS A 27 6.41 -12.49 -23.29
C CYS A 27 6.41 -12.25 -24.82
N LYS A 28 5.51 -11.39 -25.32
CA LYS A 28 5.34 -11.02 -26.75
C LYS A 28 5.00 -12.15 -27.71
N ASN A 29 4.83 -13.37 -27.21
CA ASN A 29 4.38 -14.53 -27.96
C ASN A 29 2.86 -14.59 -28.06
N PHE A 30 2.34 -15.37 -29.02
CA PHE A 30 0.93 -15.72 -29.06
C PHE A 30 0.53 -16.49 -27.80
N ILE A 31 -0.60 -16.11 -27.19
CA ILE A 31 -1.09 -16.73 -25.96
C ILE A 31 -1.49 -18.19 -26.24
N PRO A 32 -0.96 -19.19 -25.52
CA PRO A 32 -1.23 -20.58 -25.81
C PRO A 32 -2.71 -20.94 -25.60
N THR A 33 -3.22 -21.88 -26.40
CA THR A 33 -4.54 -22.48 -26.16
C THR A 33 -4.46 -23.47 -24.99
N ASN A 34 -5.50 -23.53 -24.17
CA ASN A 34 -5.64 -24.53 -23.13
C ASN A 34 -5.89 -25.94 -23.70
N LYS A 35 -6.05 -26.93 -22.81
CA LYS A 35 -6.27 -28.34 -23.20
C LYS A 35 -7.54 -28.56 -24.06
N ASN A 36 -8.51 -27.65 -23.97
CA ASN A 36 -9.76 -27.69 -24.72
C ASN A 36 -9.66 -26.94 -26.07
N GLY A 37 -8.50 -26.39 -26.41
CA GLY A 37 -8.28 -25.61 -27.63
C GLY A 37 -8.79 -24.17 -27.54
N LEU A 38 -9.21 -23.69 -26.36
CA LEU A 38 -9.66 -22.32 -26.15
C LEU A 38 -8.49 -21.41 -25.76
N ILE A 39 -8.52 -20.16 -26.21
CA ILE A 39 -7.52 -19.16 -25.82
C ILE A 39 -7.99 -18.49 -24.53
N GLU A 40 -7.25 -18.71 -23.45
CA GLU A 40 -7.50 -18.09 -22.15
C GLU A 40 -6.32 -17.20 -21.79
N TYR A 41 -6.62 -15.96 -21.40
CA TYR A 41 -5.64 -14.99 -20.94
C TYR A 41 -6.10 -14.33 -19.65
N ARG A 42 -5.14 -13.82 -18.88
CA ARG A 42 -5.40 -12.92 -17.76
C ARG A 42 -5.23 -11.48 -18.23
N ALA A 43 -5.92 -10.58 -17.56
CA ALA A 43 -5.81 -9.16 -17.84
C ALA A 43 -5.68 -8.37 -16.54
N HIS A 44 -4.80 -7.38 -16.53
CA HIS A 44 -4.78 -6.41 -15.45
C HIS A 44 -6.12 -5.65 -15.40
N PRO A 45 -6.83 -5.55 -14.25
CA PRO A 45 -8.19 -5.00 -14.19
C PRO A 45 -8.32 -3.56 -14.73
N PHE A 46 -7.34 -2.71 -14.42
CA PHE A 46 -7.32 -1.31 -14.87
C PHE A 46 -6.65 -1.12 -16.24
N TRP A 47 -5.38 -1.52 -16.38
CA TRP A 47 -4.59 -1.30 -17.60
C TRP A 47 -4.96 -2.19 -18.78
N MET A 48 -5.76 -3.23 -18.56
CA MET A 48 -6.12 -4.23 -19.57
C MET A 48 -4.90 -4.91 -20.23
N GLN A 49 -3.73 -4.91 -19.56
CA GLN A 49 -2.53 -5.63 -19.99
C GLN A 49 -2.87 -7.13 -20.07
N LYS A 50 -2.87 -7.72 -21.26
CA LYS A 50 -3.24 -9.12 -21.50
C LYS A 50 -2.00 -9.99 -21.44
N TYR A 51 -2.06 -11.07 -20.67
CA TYR A 51 -0.89 -11.94 -20.50
C TYR A 51 -1.27 -13.42 -20.35
N CYS A 52 -0.29 -14.28 -20.62
CA CYS A 52 -0.40 -15.71 -20.44
C CYS A 52 -0.68 -16.05 -18.96
N PRO A 53 -1.63 -16.96 -18.66
CA PRO A 53 -1.91 -17.35 -17.27
C PRO A 53 -0.69 -17.89 -16.50
N SER A 54 0.32 -18.42 -17.20
CA SER A 54 1.56 -18.90 -16.58
C SER A 54 2.36 -17.81 -15.85
N HIS A 55 2.20 -16.54 -16.25
CA HIS A 55 2.92 -15.43 -15.62
C HIS A 55 2.43 -15.11 -14.20
N GLU A 56 1.32 -15.72 -13.75
CA GLU A 56 0.88 -15.60 -12.35
C GLU A 56 1.84 -16.31 -11.39
N ASP A 57 2.47 -17.41 -11.83
CA ASP A 57 3.21 -18.33 -10.95
C ASP A 57 4.69 -18.49 -11.36
N ASP A 58 5.15 -17.87 -12.45
CA ASP A 58 6.52 -18.05 -12.96
C ASP A 58 7.56 -17.07 -12.39
N GLY A 59 7.14 -16.20 -11.46
CA GLY A 59 7.99 -15.20 -10.84
C GLY A 59 8.18 -13.93 -11.68
N THR A 60 7.39 -13.73 -12.74
CA THR A 60 7.37 -12.48 -13.51
C THR A 60 7.14 -11.29 -12.56
N PRO A 61 8.07 -10.34 -12.47
CA PRO A 61 7.94 -9.25 -11.51
C PRO A 61 6.79 -8.31 -11.85
N ARG A 62 6.21 -7.67 -10.83
CA ARG A 62 5.16 -6.66 -10.97
C ARG A 62 5.65 -5.30 -10.46
N CYS A 63 5.19 -4.24 -11.11
CA CYS A 63 5.42 -2.88 -10.63
C CYS A 63 4.75 -2.69 -9.26
N CYS A 64 5.48 -2.23 -8.25
CA CYS A 64 4.97 -2.03 -6.89
C CYS A 64 3.90 -0.94 -6.79
N SER A 65 3.76 -0.07 -7.80
CA SER A 65 2.77 1.01 -7.82
C SER A 65 1.55 0.70 -8.67
N CYS A 66 1.75 0.19 -9.91
CA CYS A 66 0.65 -0.03 -10.85
C CYS A 66 0.33 -1.50 -11.14
N GLU A 67 1.04 -2.43 -10.51
CA GLU A 67 0.83 -3.90 -10.56
C GLU A 67 0.93 -4.57 -11.94
N ARG A 68 1.23 -3.80 -13.00
CA ARG A 68 1.60 -4.33 -14.31
C ARG A 68 2.81 -5.24 -14.20
N MET A 69 2.77 -6.34 -14.96
CA MET A 69 3.88 -7.27 -15.08
C MET A 69 4.99 -6.70 -15.95
N GLU A 70 6.23 -6.97 -15.57
CA GLU A 70 7.46 -6.61 -16.29
C GLU A 70 7.53 -7.38 -17.62
N PRO A 71 7.43 -6.70 -18.79
CA PRO A 71 7.56 -7.34 -20.09
C PRO A 71 8.99 -7.84 -20.36
N THR A 72 9.15 -8.88 -21.17
CA THR A 72 10.48 -9.45 -21.48
C THR A 72 11.39 -8.49 -22.27
N ASP A 73 10.82 -7.49 -22.94
CA ASP A 73 11.51 -6.48 -23.73
C ASP A 73 11.78 -5.18 -22.98
N ILE A 74 11.26 -5.01 -21.76
CA ILE A 74 11.40 -3.78 -20.96
C ILE A 74 11.84 -4.16 -19.55
N LYS A 75 12.96 -3.59 -19.11
CA LYS A 75 13.46 -3.81 -17.75
C LYS A 75 12.92 -2.76 -16.79
N TYR A 76 12.33 -3.20 -15.69
CA TYR A 76 11.90 -2.35 -14.58
C TYR A 76 13.11 -2.00 -13.70
N ILE A 77 13.02 -0.86 -13.00
CA ILE A 77 14.03 -0.46 -12.02
C ILE A 77 13.81 -1.25 -10.74
N THR A 78 14.90 -1.73 -10.14
CA THR A 78 14.89 -2.33 -8.80
C THR A 78 15.25 -1.25 -7.79
N LEU A 79 14.38 -1.07 -6.80
CA LEU A 79 14.64 -0.22 -5.63
C LEU A 79 15.52 -0.97 -4.62
N ASP A 80 16.13 -0.25 -3.67
CA ASP A 80 17.07 -0.83 -2.70
C ASP A 80 16.39 -1.87 -1.78
N ASP A 81 15.08 -1.72 -1.55
CA ASP A 81 14.25 -2.68 -0.82
C ASP A 81 13.77 -3.88 -1.67
N GLY A 82 14.29 -4.03 -2.88
CA GLY A 82 14.01 -5.13 -3.80
C GLY A 82 12.72 -4.99 -4.62
N ARG A 83 11.89 -3.96 -4.36
CA ARG A 83 10.70 -3.69 -5.17
C ARG A 83 11.05 -3.35 -6.61
N LYS A 84 10.11 -3.61 -7.53
CA LYS A 84 10.24 -3.29 -8.94
C LYS A 84 9.35 -2.12 -9.31
N LEU A 85 9.87 -1.15 -10.06
CA LEU A 85 9.13 0.02 -10.51
C LEU A 85 9.22 0.14 -12.03
N CYS A 86 8.06 0.22 -12.70
CA CYS A 86 8.04 0.44 -14.14
C CYS A 86 8.46 1.87 -14.49
N LEU A 87 8.93 2.07 -15.72
CA LEU A 87 9.46 3.36 -16.17
C LEU A 87 8.40 4.46 -16.16
N GLU A 88 7.14 4.14 -16.45
CA GLU A 88 6.04 5.11 -16.39
C GLU A 88 5.78 5.58 -14.94
N CYS A 89 5.70 4.67 -13.98
CA CYS A 89 5.52 5.05 -12.58
C CYS A 89 6.71 5.83 -12.04
N LEU A 90 7.94 5.47 -12.45
CA LEU A 90 9.17 6.16 -12.09
C LEU A 90 9.14 7.64 -12.45
N THR A 91 8.55 8.02 -13.59
CA THR A 91 8.49 9.44 -14.01
C THR A 91 7.78 10.37 -13.02
N SER A 92 6.95 9.80 -12.14
CA SER A 92 6.18 10.54 -11.14
C SER A 92 6.50 10.11 -9.72
N ALA A 93 7.48 9.22 -9.52
CA ALA A 93 7.77 8.64 -8.23
C ALA A 93 8.46 9.65 -7.31
N THR A 94 7.98 9.76 -6.07
CA THR A 94 8.62 10.58 -5.03
C THR A 94 9.79 9.80 -4.46
N MET A 95 11.01 10.25 -4.79
CA MET A 95 12.25 9.55 -4.44
C MET A 95 13.05 10.27 -3.34
N ASP A 96 12.74 11.54 -3.08
CA ASP A 96 13.48 12.36 -2.12
C ASP A 96 12.58 13.21 -1.21
N SER A 97 13.17 13.69 -0.12
CA SER A 97 12.47 14.50 0.88
C SER A 97 11.99 15.86 0.35
N PRO A 98 12.75 16.62 -0.48
CA PRO A 98 12.25 17.88 -1.05
C PRO A 98 10.92 17.75 -1.81
N GLU A 99 10.80 16.77 -2.72
CA GLU A 99 9.55 16.56 -3.47
C GLU A 99 8.38 16.19 -2.55
N CYS A 100 8.67 15.37 -1.54
CA CYS A 100 7.71 14.96 -0.52
C CYS A 100 7.26 16.14 0.35
N GLN A 101 8.19 17.04 0.69
CA GLN A 101 7.91 18.22 1.49
C GLN A 101 6.97 19.19 0.78
N HIS A 102 7.14 19.39 -0.53
CA HIS A 102 6.19 20.19 -1.31
C HIS A 102 4.78 19.60 -1.26
N LEU A 103 4.65 18.28 -1.39
CA LEU A 103 3.36 17.60 -1.28
C LEU A 103 2.75 17.70 0.12
N TYR A 104 3.59 17.66 1.16
CA TYR A 104 3.17 17.86 2.54
C TYR A 104 2.58 19.25 2.77
N MET A 105 3.21 20.29 2.24
CA MET A 105 2.68 21.66 2.30
C MET A 105 1.32 21.78 1.63
N ASP A 106 1.16 21.22 0.42
CA ASP A 106 -0.12 21.20 -0.31
C ASP A 106 -1.24 20.55 0.52
N ILE A 107 -0.93 19.43 1.18
CA ILE A 107 -1.90 18.69 2.01
C ILE A 107 -2.18 19.44 3.32
N GLN A 108 -1.17 20.04 3.95
CA GLN A 108 -1.40 20.88 5.13
C GLN A 108 -2.35 22.04 4.81
N GLU A 109 -2.13 22.75 3.69
CA GLU A 109 -3.02 23.83 3.25
C GLU A 109 -4.45 23.32 3.01
N PHE A 110 -4.60 22.14 2.38
CA PHE A 110 -5.91 21.50 2.21
C PHE A 110 -6.62 21.24 3.55
N PHE A 111 -5.93 20.67 4.53
CA PHE A 111 -6.50 20.42 5.87
C PHE A 111 -6.81 21.73 6.62
N GLU A 112 -5.97 22.75 6.47
CA GLU A 112 -6.24 24.08 7.02
C GLU A 112 -7.50 24.70 6.40
N GLY A 113 -7.71 24.55 5.09
CA GLY A 113 -8.92 24.98 4.39
C GLY A 113 -10.19 24.25 4.86
N LEU A 114 -10.05 23.04 5.39
CA LEU A 114 -11.14 22.28 6.04
C LEU A 114 -11.33 22.63 7.53
N ASN A 115 -10.60 23.63 8.05
CA ASN A 115 -10.57 23.98 9.46
C ASN A 115 -10.07 22.83 10.37
N MET A 116 -9.19 21.98 9.81
CA MET A 116 -8.58 20.80 10.43
C MET A 116 -7.07 20.97 10.56
N LYS A 117 -6.62 22.15 10.99
CA LYS A 117 -5.20 22.48 11.13
C LYS A 117 -4.50 21.52 12.10
N VAL A 118 -3.44 20.89 11.63
CA VAL A 118 -2.49 20.12 12.44
C VAL A 118 -1.48 21.12 13.02
N GLU A 119 -1.67 21.50 14.28
CA GLU A 119 -0.85 22.55 14.94
C GLU A 119 0.59 22.08 15.25
N GLN A 120 0.78 20.78 15.46
CA GLN A 120 2.09 20.20 15.70
C GLN A 120 2.90 20.17 14.39
N GLN A 121 4.17 20.57 14.44
CA GLN A 121 5.11 20.25 13.37
C GLN A 121 5.46 18.77 13.43
N VAL A 122 4.86 17.98 12.54
CA VAL A 122 5.09 16.54 12.46
C VAL A 122 6.18 16.27 11.42
N PRO A 123 7.30 15.62 11.79
CA PRO A 123 8.32 15.18 10.83
C PRO A 123 7.75 14.20 9.79
N LEU A 124 8.05 14.43 8.52
CA LEU A 124 7.72 13.53 7.41
C LEU A 124 8.98 12.82 6.92
N LEU A 125 8.97 11.49 6.94
CA LEU A 125 10.12 10.67 6.55
C LEU A 125 9.74 9.70 5.43
N LEU A 126 10.47 9.77 4.33
CA LEU A 126 10.46 8.71 3.31
C LEU A 126 11.32 7.55 3.79
N VAL A 127 10.77 6.34 3.77
CA VAL A 127 11.42 5.15 4.34
C VAL A 127 11.28 3.94 3.43
N GLU A 128 12.19 2.99 3.57
CA GLU A 128 12.13 1.67 2.94
C GLU A 128 11.08 0.77 3.60
N ARG A 129 10.67 -0.28 2.88
CA ARG A 129 9.68 -1.26 3.40
C ARG A 129 10.09 -1.86 4.75
N GLN A 130 11.37 -2.16 4.93
CA GLN A 130 11.88 -2.75 6.16
C GLN A 130 11.65 -1.84 7.38
N ALA A 131 12.06 -0.57 7.27
CA ALA A 131 11.88 0.42 8.33
C ALA A 131 10.39 0.68 8.65
N LEU A 132 9.53 0.67 7.62
CA LEU A 132 8.09 0.83 7.81
C LEU A 132 7.46 -0.35 8.56
N ASN A 133 7.87 -1.58 8.24
CA ASN A 133 7.41 -2.79 8.92
C ASN A 133 7.89 -2.84 10.38
N GLU A 134 9.15 -2.49 10.64
CA GLU A 134 9.70 -2.44 12.00
C GLU A 134 8.95 -1.43 12.88
N ALA A 135 8.60 -0.26 12.32
CA ALA A 135 7.81 0.74 13.01
C ALA A 135 6.36 0.27 13.27
N LEU A 136 5.77 -0.49 12.35
CA LEU A 136 4.43 -1.07 12.51
C LEU A 136 4.36 -2.07 13.67
N GLU A 137 5.34 -2.99 13.75
CA GLU A 137 5.43 -3.98 14.83
C GLU A 137 5.58 -3.32 16.21
N ALA A 138 6.28 -2.18 16.28
CA ALA A 138 6.45 -1.42 17.50
C ALA A 138 5.15 -0.72 17.98
N GLU A 139 4.30 -0.27 17.07
CA GLU A 139 3.04 0.44 17.37
C GLU A 139 1.92 -0.47 17.91
N LYS A 140 2.03 -1.80 17.79
CA LYS A 140 0.98 -2.77 18.20
C LYS A 140 -0.44 -2.41 17.67
N SER A 141 -0.55 -1.77 16.51
CA SER A 141 -1.84 -1.44 15.89
C SER A 141 -2.23 -2.54 14.88
N GLY A 142 -3.39 -3.17 15.11
CA GLY A 142 -3.81 -4.42 14.45
C GLY A 142 -4.46 -4.26 13.06
N HIS A 143 -4.15 -3.21 12.29
CA HIS A 143 -4.72 -3.04 10.95
C HIS A 143 -3.89 -3.75 9.89
N HIS A 144 -4.22 -5.02 9.63
CA HIS A 144 -3.65 -5.80 8.55
C HIS A 144 -4.28 -5.42 7.20
N LEU A 145 -3.66 -4.48 6.48
CA LEU A 145 -3.78 -4.36 5.01
C LEU A 145 -2.67 -5.18 4.34
N PRO A 146 -2.84 -5.68 3.09
CA PRO A 146 -1.87 -6.57 2.45
C PRO A 146 -0.48 -5.97 2.24
N GLU A 147 -0.34 -4.65 2.37
CA GLU A 147 0.94 -3.94 2.42
C GLU A 147 0.72 -2.54 3.03
N THR A 148 1.27 -2.28 4.21
CA THR A 148 1.28 -0.93 4.80
C THR A 148 2.21 -0.04 3.99
N ARG A 149 1.73 1.11 3.52
CA ARG A 149 2.49 2.05 2.67
C ARG A 149 2.73 3.42 3.33
N GLY A 150 2.13 3.65 4.49
CA GLY A 150 2.35 4.80 5.36
C GLY A 150 2.02 4.45 6.81
N LEU A 151 2.61 5.19 7.75
CA LEU A 151 2.38 5.00 9.18
C LEU A 151 2.54 6.31 9.95
N CYS A 152 1.54 6.66 10.74
CA CYS A 152 1.59 7.74 11.72
C CYS A 152 1.89 7.16 13.12
N LEU A 153 2.98 7.61 13.74
CA LEU A 153 3.48 7.12 15.05
C LEU A 153 3.02 8.00 16.22
N SER A 154 2.71 7.39 17.38
CA SER A 154 2.26 8.13 18.59
C SER A 154 2.53 7.40 19.91
N GLU A 155 2.84 8.13 20.99
CA GLU A 155 3.01 7.52 22.33
C GLU A 155 1.67 7.40 23.09
N GLU A 156 1.26 6.17 23.45
CA GLU A 156 0.12 5.89 24.34
C GLU A 156 0.59 5.58 25.77
N GLN A 157 -0.01 6.22 26.79
CA GLN A 157 0.13 5.79 28.19
C GLN A 157 -1.23 5.45 28.80
N ILE A 158 -1.42 4.18 29.15
CA ILE A 158 -2.55 3.67 29.94
C ILE A 158 -1.99 3.22 31.28
N VAL A 159 -2.40 3.90 32.36
CA VAL A 159 -1.97 3.55 33.73
C VAL A 159 -3.10 2.79 34.43
N ARG A 160 -2.76 1.67 35.08
CA ARG A 160 -3.70 0.95 35.94
C ARG A 160 -3.83 1.69 37.26
N THR A 161 -5.01 2.20 37.56
CA THR A 161 -5.29 2.84 38.85
C THR A 161 -6.07 1.91 39.76
N ILE A 162 -5.82 2.02 41.06
CA ILE A 162 -6.56 1.30 42.09
C ILE A 162 -7.88 2.05 42.31
N LEU A 163 -8.99 1.44 41.89
CA LEU A 163 -10.33 2.04 42.00
C LEU A 163 -10.97 1.78 43.38
N LYS A 164 -10.52 0.73 44.07
CA LYS A 164 -11.03 0.36 45.38
C LYS A 164 -9.91 -0.13 46.28
N ARG A 165 -9.88 0.36 47.52
CA ARG A 165 -8.95 -0.10 48.55
C ARG A 165 -9.19 -1.60 48.82
N PRO A 166 -8.13 -2.42 48.90
CA PRO A 166 -8.28 -3.84 49.22
C PRO A 166 -8.80 -4.07 50.65
N THR A 167 -9.59 -5.12 50.81
CA THR A 167 -10.02 -5.63 52.12
C THR A 167 -9.03 -6.69 52.57
N ILE A 168 -8.52 -6.62 53.80
CA ILE A 168 -7.63 -7.66 54.35
C ILE A 168 -8.51 -8.72 55.02
N GLY A 169 -8.53 -9.92 54.45
CA GLY A 169 -9.25 -11.07 54.99
C GLY A 169 -8.45 -11.86 56.04
N PRO A 170 -9.04 -12.91 56.63
CA PRO A 170 -8.38 -13.77 57.60
C PRO A 170 -7.08 -14.37 57.02
N GLY A 171 -5.99 -14.29 57.78
CA GLY A 171 -4.66 -14.75 57.34
C GLY A 171 -3.84 -13.73 56.52
N ASN A 172 -4.11 -12.42 56.68
CA ASN A 172 -3.38 -11.32 56.01
C ASN A 172 -3.39 -11.39 54.48
N ARG A 173 -4.43 -11.95 53.87
CA ARG A 173 -4.57 -12.01 52.41
C ARG A 173 -5.39 -10.83 51.90
N ILE A 174 -4.86 -10.17 50.87
CA ILE A 174 -5.51 -9.09 50.14
C ILE A 174 -6.68 -9.69 49.33
N MET A 175 -7.89 -9.24 49.59
CA MET A 175 -9.11 -9.61 48.84
C MET A 175 -9.75 -8.35 48.25
N ASP A 176 -10.53 -8.51 47.18
CA ASP A 176 -11.36 -7.46 46.55
C ASP A 176 -10.64 -6.21 46.00
N MET A 177 -9.37 -6.33 45.57
CA MET A 177 -8.68 -5.24 44.88
C MET A 177 -9.23 -5.06 43.45
N ILE A 178 -9.97 -3.97 43.22
CA ILE A 178 -10.48 -3.61 41.90
C ILE A 178 -9.50 -2.62 41.27
N THR A 179 -8.81 -3.06 40.22
CA THR A 179 -8.06 -2.16 39.33
C THR A 179 -8.89 -1.87 38.09
N GLY A 180 -8.79 -0.64 37.60
CA GLY A 180 -9.36 -0.27 36.31
C GLY A 180 -8.36 0.54 35.50
N PRO A 181 -8.43 0.47 34.16
CA PRO A 181 -7.65 1.35 33.32
C PRO A 181 -8.13 2.79 33.55
N TYR A 182 -7.22 3.69 33.94
CA TYR A 182 -7.48 5.12 33.94
C TYR A 182 -6.79 5.73 32.73
N LYS A 183 -7.59 6.24 31.81
CA LYS A 183 -7.08 6.95 30.64
C LYS A 183 -6.73 8.37 31.07
N LEU A 184 -5.44 8.66 31.22
CA LEU A 184 -4.97 10.02 31.46
C LEU A 184 -5.45 10.91 30.30
N VAL A 185 -5.98 12.11 30.63
CA VAL A 185 -6.38 13.10 29.62
C VAL A 185 -5.12 13.51 28.85
N ARG A 186 -5.06 13.10 27.60
CA ARG A 186 -3.84 12.98 26.78
C ARG A 186 -3.46 14.32 26.15
N ARG A 187 -2.16 14.62 26.10
CA ARG A 187 -1.55 15.35 24.98
C ARG A 187 -0.92 14.28 24.11
N CYS A 188 -1.63 13.79 23.09
CA CYS A 188 -1.00 12.95 22.08
C CYS A 188 -0.01 13.82 21.33
N GLU A 189 1.24 13.38 21.24
CA GLU A 189 2.19 13.91 20.26
C GLU A 189 2.30 12.89 19.14
N VAL A 190 2.13 13.37 17.91
CA VAL A 190 2.44 12.59 16.72
C VAL A 190 3.93 12.71 16.49
N THR A 191 4.67 11.60 16.57
CA THR A 191 6.14 11.65 16.57
C THR A 191 6.70 11.78 15.15
N ALA A 192 6.09 11.12 14.18
CA ALA A 192 6.41 11.23 12.76
C ALA A 192 5.29 10.65 11.88
N ILE A 193 5.28 11.06 10.62
CA ILE A 193 4.59 10.37 9.52
C ILE A 193 5.66 9.71 8.64
N LEU A 194 5.57 8.40 8.49
CA LEU A 194 6.42 7.61 7.62
C LEU A 194 5.69 7.28 6.34
N ILE A 195 6.34 7.42 5.18
CA ILE A 195 5.78 7.04 3.88
C ILE A 195 6.79 6.18 3.12
N LEU A 196 6.31 5.11 2.50
CA LEU A 196 7.14 4.28 1.64
C LEU A 196 7.62 5.07 0.42
N TYR A 197 8.94 5.13 0.21
CA TYR A 197 9.51 5.83 -0.95
C TYR A 197 9.23 5.13 -2.29
N GLY A 198 9.44 5.84 -3.39
CA GLY A 198 9.33 5.26 -4.74
C GLY A 198 7.90 5.00 -5.20
N LEU A 199 6.93 5.69 -4.60
CA LEU A 199 5.53 5.70 -5.04
C LEU A 199 5.25 6.94 -5.90
N PRO A 200 4.39 6.84 -6.94
CA PRO A 200 3.90 7.98 -7.71
C PRO A 200 3.35 9.10 -6.83
N ARG A 201 3.59 10.36 -7.19
CA ARG A 201 3.20 11.56 -6.42
C ARG A 201 1.75 11.53 -5.95
N LEU A 202 0.82 11.13 -6.81
CA LEU A 202 -0.61 11.05 -6.43
C LEU A 202 -0.87 9.96 -5.38
N GLN A 203 -0.18 8.83 -5.48
CA GLN A 203 -0.28 7.75 -4.51
C GLN A 203 0.35 8.16 -3.17
N THR A 204 1.54 8.76 -3.20
CA THR A 204 2.19 9.37 -2.03
C THR A 204 1.27 10.40 -1.37
N GLY A 205 0.61 11.25 -2.15
CA GLY A 205 -0.30 12.27 -1.65
C GLY A 205 -1.54 11.68 -1.00
N SER A 206 -2.13 10.64 -1.59
CA SER A 206 -3.25 9.92 -0.98
C SER A 206 -2.88 9.27 0.34
N ILE A 207 -1.69 8.67 0.44
CA ILE A 207 -1.19 8.07 1.69
C ILE A 207 -0.93 9.16 2.71
N LEU A 208 -0.27 10.25 2.31
CA LEU A 208 0.02 11.36 3.21
C LEU A 208 -1.25 12.00 3.76
N ALA A 209 -2.27 12.23 2.94
CA ALA A 209 -3.56 12.73 3.40
C ALA A 209 -4.24 11.76 4.38
N HIS A 210 -4.11 10.45 4.15
CA HIS A 210 -4.59 9.43 5.08
C HIS A 210 -3.88 9.51 6.43
N GLU A 211 -2.55 9.53 6.44
CA GLU A 211 -1.76 9.65 7.68
C GLU A 211 -1.95 11.00 8.39
N MET A 212 -2.15 12.07 7.63
CA MET A 212 -2.45 13.40 8.18
C MET A 212 -3.81 13.42 8.91
N MET A 213 -4.80 12.69 8.39
CA MET A 213 -6.07 12.50 9.09
C MET A 213 -5.86 11.78 10.42
N HIS A 214 -5.07 10.71 10.45
CA HIS A 214 -4.71 10.03 11.70
C HIS A 214 -4.02 10.98 12.68
N ALA A 215 -3.06 11.77 12.20
CA ALA A 215 -2.36 12.77 13.00
C ALA A 215 -3.34 13.78 13.61
N TYR A 216 -4.25 14.34 12.79
CA TYR A 216 -5.27 15.28 13.25
C TYR A 216 -6.18 14.68 14.32
N LEU A 217 -6.73 13.48 14.07
CA LEU A 217 -7.63 12.80 15.02
C LEU A 217 -6.94 12.52 16.34
N ARG A 218 -5.69 12.01 16.31
CA ARG A 218 -4.88 11.77 17.51
C ARG A 218 -4.64 13.04 18.31
N LEU A 219 -4.24 14.13 17.64
CA LEU A 219 -4.02 15.43 18.27
C LEU A 219 -5.29 16.01 18.92
N LYS A 220 -6.47 15.73 18.35
CA LYS A 220 -7.77 16.10 18.95
C LYS A 220 -8.26 15.11 20.02
N GLY A 221 -7.51 14.04 20.31
CA GLY A 221 -7.88 13.01 21.28
C GLY A 221 -9.02 12.10 20.82
N ILE A 222 -9.32 12.08 19.52
CA ILE A 222 -10.36 11.25 18.92
C ILE A 222 -9.79 9.84 18.67
N PRO A 223 -10.42 8.76 19.18
CA PRO A 223 -9.98 7.40 18.91
C PRO A 223 -10.09 7.05 17.42
N ILE A 224 -9.07 6.36 16.89
CA ILE A 224 -9.10 5.78 15.55
C ILE A 224 -9.57 4.32 15.70
N PRO A 225 -10.66 3.91 15.02
CA PRO A 225 -11.19 2.55 15.09
C PRO A 225 -10.39 1.53 14.28
#